data_AF-A0A941DKM2-F1
#
_entry.id   AF-A0A941DKM2-F1
#
_cell.length_a   1.000
_cell.length_b   1.000
_cell.length_c   1.000
_cell.angle_alpha   90.00
_cell.angle_beta   90.00
_cell.angle_gamma   90.00
#
_symmetry.space_group_name_H-M   'P 1'
#
loop_
_entity.id
_entity.type
_entity.pdbx_description
1 polymer ?
#
loop_
_entity_poly.entity_id
_entity_poly.type
_entity_poly.pdbx_seq_one_letter_code
_entity_poly.pdbx_strand_id
1 'polypeptide(L)'
;MKVVTTEKVNRIAYAAVPSGWLAHQIRAVHTQLGGTADLSLSQISALWPEWHQYRETMYRIADGIMGGDNACTEIAVRYLILNYFGSYSGYLRELLARRLKHAALTEAQQVRLHQHFSALLLSGAQQRELKECAKLWRLLATADQILSLAADVCNARPEIRQQFTRIFPEVV
;
A
#
# COMPACT_ATOMS: atom_id res chain seq x y z
N MET A 1 -12.13 -39.30 -1.23
CA MET A 1 -11.86 -37.91 -0.82
C MET A 1 -10.37 -37.79 -0.50
N LYS A 2 -9.61 -37.00 -1.27
CA LYS A 2 -8.17 -36.79 -0.99
C LYS A 2 -8.04 -35.79 0.16
N VAL A 3 -7.52 -36.25 1.29
CA VAL A 3 -7.16 -35.41 2.43
C VAL A 3 -6.06 -34.45 1.97
N VAL A 4 -6.40 -33.16 1.86
CA VAL A 4 -5.42 -32.10 1.64
C VAL A 4 -4.69 -31.92 2.97
N THR A 5 -3.43 -32.36 3.03
CA THR A 5 -2.56 -32.18 4.20
C THR A 5 -2.35 -30.70 4.50
N THR A 6 -2.28 -30.36 5.78
CA THR A 6 -2.17 -29.00 6.33
C THR A 6 -1.00 -28.17 5.75
N GLU A 7 0.05 -28.83 5.25
CA GLU A 7 1.17 -28.20 4.53
C GLU A 7 0.77 -27.56 3.19
N LYS A 8 -0.19 -28.13 2.46
CA LYS A 8 -0.67 -27.56 1.19
C LYS A 8 -1.48 -26.28 1.41
N VAL A 9 -2.26 -26.24 2.48
CA VAL A 9 -3.06 -25.06 2.86
C VAL A 9 -2.14 -23.89 3.23
N ASN A 10 -1.02 -24.16 3.89
CA ASN A 10 -0.03 -23.14 4.28
C ASN A 10 0.75 -22.57 3.08
N ARG A 11 1.05 -23.38 2.04
CA ARG A 11 1.68 -22.91 0.80
C ARG A 11 0.75 -22.06 -0.08
N ILE A 12 -0.56 -22.31 -0.05
CA ILE A 12 -1.54 -21.57 -0.87
C ILE A 12 -1.67 -20.12 -0.39
N ALA A 13 -1.60 -19.86 0.92
CA ALA A 13 -1.58 -18.50 1.46
C ALA A 13 -0.26 -17.75 1.19
N TYR A 14 0.85 -18.48 1.07
CA TYR A 14 2.19 -17.90 0.88
C TYR A 14 2.40 -17.26 -0.51
N ALA A 15 1.67 -17.74 -1.52
CA ALA A 15 1.89 -17.39 -2.92
C ALA A 15 0.69 -16.67 -3.57
N ALA A 16 -0.25 -16.17 -2.78
CA ALA A 16 -1.44 -15.50 -3.32
C ALA A 16 -1.11 -14.09 -3.83
N VAL A 17 -1.51 -13.82 -5.08
CA VAL A 17 -1.51 -12.48 -5.68
C VAL A 17 -2.94 -11.95 -5.64
N PRO A 18 -3.18 -10.69 -5.25
CA PRO A 18 -4.54 -10.16 -5.27
C PRO A 18 -5.10 -10.14 -6.70
N SER A 19 -6.40 -10.38 -6.83
CA SER A 19 -7.06 -10.35 -8.15
C SER A 19 -6.85 -8.99 -8.81
N GLY A 20 -6.45 -8.98 -10.08
CA GLY A 20 -6.12 -7.75 -10.83
C GLY A 20 -4.68 -7.24 -10.65
N TRP A 21 -3.85 -7.92 -9.85
CA TRP A 21 -2.47 -7.52 -9.57
C TRP A 21 -1.43 -8.50 -10.12
N LEU A 22 -1.78 -9.33 -11.10
CA LEU A 22 -0.77 -10.11 -11.79
C LEU A 22 0.21 -9.18 -12.51
N ALA A 23 1.46 -9.62 -12.66
CA ALA A 23 2.54 -8.81 -13.24
C ALA A 23 2.15 -8.18 -14.60
N HIS A 24 1.51 -8.96 -15.48
CA HIS A 24 1.05 -8.47 -16.78
C HIS A 24 -0.09 -7.45 -16.66
N GLN A 25 -0.96 -7.57 -15.65
CA GLN A 25 -2.06 -6.63 -15.39
C GLN A 25 -1.50 -5.30 -14.86
N ILE A 26 -0.54 -5.34 -13.94
CA ILE A 26 0.14 -4.13 -13.44
C ILE A 26 0.82 -3.41 -14.60
N ARG A 27 1.54 -4.13 -15.47
CA ARG A 27 2.17 -3.55 -16.67
C ARG A 27 1.14 -2.92 -17.62
N ALA A 28 0.01 -3.59 -17.86
CA ALA A 28 -1.05 -3.03 -18.69
C ALA A 28 -1.61 -1.71 -18.11
N VAL A 29 -1.84 -1.66 -16.80
CA VAL A 29 -2.26 -0.43 -16.11
C VAL A 29 -1.18 0.65 -16.18
N HIS A 30 0.10 0.30 -16.00
CA HIS A 30 1.21 1.24 -16.12
C HIS A 30 1.29 1.87 -17.51
N THR A 31 1.18 1.07 -18.57
CA THR A 31 1.10 1.57 -19.95
C THR A 31 -0.12 2.46 -20.16
N GLN A 32 -1.30 2.07 -19.67
CA GLN A 32 -2.53 2.87 -19.79
C GLN A 32 -2.40 4.23 -19.11
N LEU A 33 -1.67 4.30 -17.99
CA LEU A 33 -1.40 5.54 -17.25
C LEU A 33 -0.28 6.39 -17.87
N GLY A 34 0.29 5.97 -19.01
CA GLY A 34 1.38 6.68 -19.69
C GLY A 34 2.73 6.55 -18.97
N GLY A 35 2.95 5.44 -18.25
CA GLY A 35 4.18 5.20 -17.52
C GLY A 35 5.41 5.06 -18.43
N THR A 36 6.57 5.46 -17.90
CA THR A 36 7.83 5.54 -18.65
C THR A 36 8.93 4.63 -18.09
N ALA A 37 8.79 4.15 -16.86
CA ALA A 37 9.73 3.24 -16.22
C ALA A 37 9.71 1.85 -16.89
N ASP A 38 10.88 1.22 -16.99
CA ASP A 38 10.99 -0.13 -17.53
C ASP A 38 10.51 -1.19 -16.51
N LEU A 39 9.27 -1.64 -16.69
CA LEU A 39 8.70 -2.75 -15.93
C LEU A 39 8.96 -4.13 -16.56
N SER A 40 9.83 -4.23 -17.58
CA SER A 40 10.16 -5.50 -18.22
C SER A 40 10.81 -6.46 -17.24
N LEU A 41 10.43 -7.73 -17.26
CA LEU A 41 11.01 -8.75 -16.39
C LEU A 41 12.16 -9.48 -17.09
N SER A 42 12.98 -8.77 -17.86
CA SER A 42 13.99 -9.33 -18.77
C SER A 42 15.03 -10.25 -18.11
N GLN A 43 15.24 -10.12 -16.80
CA GLN A 43 16.14 -10.96 -16.00
C GLN A 43 15.43 -12.14 -15.31
N ILE A 44 14.12 -12.29 -15.51
CA ILE A 44 13.29 -13.30 -14.85
C ILE A 44 12.83 -14.32 -15.87
N SER A 45 12.99 -15.59 -15.53
CA SER A 45 12.47 -16.68 -16.36
C SER A 45 10.94 -16.62 -16.39
N ALA A 46 10.35 -16.72 -17.58
CA ALA A 46 8.89 -16.88 -17.76
C ALA A 46 8.32 -18.09 -16.98
N LEU A 47 9.18 -19.03 -16.56
CA LEU A 47 8.83 -20.19 -15.75
C LEU A 47 8.65 -19.86 -14.26
N TRP A 48 8.94 -18.63 -13.83
CA TRP A 48 8.76 -18.24 -12.43
C TRP A 48 7.28 -18.23 -12.04
N PRO A 49 6.93 -18.68 -10.82
CA PRO A 49 5.58 -18.57 -10.31
C PRO A 49 5.06 -17.14 -10.35
N GLU A 50 3.76 -16.96 -10.58
CA GLU A 50 3.12 -15.64 -10.74
C GLU A 50 3.41 -14.68 -9.58
N TRP A 51 3.46 -15.21 -8.35
CA TRP A 51 3.76 -14.39 -7.17
C TRP A 51 5.16 -13.78 -7.18
N HIS A 52 6.16 -14.47 -7.74
CA HIS A 52 7.51 -13.90 -7.89
C HIS A 52 7.48 -12.79 -8.94
N GLN A 53 6.84 -13.03 -10.08
CA GLN A 53 6.73 -12.01 -11.12
C GLN A 53 6.00 -10.77 -10.61
N TYR A 54 4.92 -10.96 -9.85
CA TYR A 54 4.21 -9.89 -9.15
C TYR A 54 5.14 -9.12 -8.20
N ARG A 55 5.85 -9.82 -7.32
CA ARG A 55 6.77 -9.21 -6.36
C ARG A 55 7.85 -8.37 -7.06
N GLU A 56 8.50 -8.92 -8.08
CA GLU A 56 9.53 -8.21 -8.84
C GLU A 56 8.95 -7.02 -9.63
N THR A 57 7.72 -7.13 -10.13
CA THR A 57 7.03 -5.98 -10.73
C THR A 57 6.80 -4.88 -9.70
N MET A 58 6.38 -5.22 -8.47
CA MET A 58 6.20 -4.24 -7.39
C MET A 58 7.50 -3.58 -6.95
N TYR A 59 8.64 -4.28 -7.04
CA TYR A 59 9.96 -3.68 -6.85
C TYR A 59 10.29 -2.64 -7.92
N ARG A 60 10.04 -2.96 -9.18
CA ARG A 60 10.24 -2.00 -10.28
C ARG A 60 9.30 -0.79 -10.18
N ILE A 61 8.08 -0.97 -9.68
CA ILE A 61 7.19 0.15 -9.34
C ILE A 61 7.87 1.05 -8.29
N ALA A 62 8.44 0.46 -7.23
CA ALA A 62 9.14 1.24 -6.20
C ALA A 62 10.33 2.03 -6.77
N ASP A 63 11.08 1.44 -7.70
CA ASP A 63 12.18 2.13 -8.38
C ASP A 63 11.68 3.22 -9.33
N GLY A 64 10.59 2.96 -10.06
CA GLY A 64 9.93 3.94 -10.91
C GLY A 64 9.45 5.18 -10.15
N ILE A 65 8.94 5.01 -8.92
CA ILE A 65 8.58 6.13 -8.03
C ILE A 65 9.81 7.01 -7.74
N MET A 66 10.96 6.39 -7.45
CA MET A 66 12.19 7.15 -7.22
C MET A 66 12.67 7.88 -8.49
N GLY A 67 12.38 7.31 -9.66
CA GLY A 67 12.63 7.93 -10.96
C GLY A 67 11.62 9.02 -11.35
N GLY A 68 10.62 9.31 -10.51
CA GLY A 68 9.59 10.31 -10.80
C GLY A 68 8.49 9.85 -11.76
N ASP A 69 8.32 8.55 -11.97
CA ASP A 69 7.24 8.01 -12.80
C ASP A 69 5.87 8.16 -12.09
N ASN A 70 5.00 8.98 -12.68
CA ASN A 70 3.66 9.25 -12.17
C ASN A 70 2.73 8.03 -12.21
N ALA A 71 2.87 7.14 -13.20
CA ALA A 71 2.09 5.92 -13.28
C ALA A 71 2.49 4.94 -12.18
N CYS A 72 3.79 4.82 -11.89
CA CYS A 72 4.28 4.02 -10.76
C CYS A 72 3.77 4.57 -9.42
N THR A 73 3.72 5.90 -9.28
CA THR A 73 3.15 6.58 -8.10
C THR A 73 1.67 6.25 -7.94
N GLU A 74 0.87 6.36 -9.00
CA GLU A 74 -0.56 6.02 -8.96
C GLU A 74 -0.81 4.55 -8.64
N ILE A 75 -0.04 3.63 -9.22
CA ILE A 75 -0.14 2.20 -8.92
C ILE A 75 0.17 1.93 -7.44
N ALA A 76 1.20 2.57 -6.87
CA ALA A 76 1.50 2.42 -5.46
C ALA A 76 0.41 2.98 -4.54
N VAL A 77 -0.21 4.11 -4.90
CA VAL A 77 -1.38 4.65 -4.19
C VAL A 77 -2.52 3.63 -4.19
N ARG A 78 -2.85 3.07 -5.37
CA ARG A 78 -3.89 2.02 -5.50
C ARG A 78 -3.55 0.78 -4.66
N TYR A 79 -2.28 0.40 -4.59
CA TYR A 79 -1.84 -0.75 -3.82
C TYR A 79 -2.02 -0.54 -2.31
N LEU A 80 -1.67 0.64 -1.81
CA LEU A 80 -1.86 0.95 -0.39
C LEU A 80 -3.35 0.92 -0.02
N ILE A 81 -4.21 1.48 -0.89
CA ILE A 81 -5.67 1.53 -0.69
C ILE A 81 -6.32 0.14 -0.76
N LEU A 82 -5.79 -0.76 -1.60
CA LEU A 82 -6.26 -2.15 -1.70
C LEU A 82 -6.28 -2.85 -0.33
N ASN A 83 -5.36 -2.47 0.56
CA ASN A 83 -5.24 -3.03 1.91
C ASN A 83 -5.20 -4.57 1.91
N TYR A 84 -4.49 -5.13 0.92
CA TYR A 84 -4.30 -6.56 0.80
C TYR A 84 -3.42 -7.10 1.93
N PHE A 85 -3.86 -8.21 2.53
CA PHE A 85 -3.11 -8.97 3.53
C PHE A 85 -2.78 -10.36 2.96
N GLY A 86 -1.52 -10.52 2.59
CA GLY A 86 -0.94 -11.79 2.17
C GLY A 86 0.55 -11.81 2.50
N SER A 87 1.22 -12.93 2.25
CA SER A 87 2.67 -12.99 2.44
C SER A 87 3.37 -11.90 1.64
N TYR A 88 4.38 -11.28 2.27
CA TYR A 88 5.14 -10.16 1.70
C TYR A 88 4.39 -8.83 1.51
N SER A 89 3.06 -8.81 1.64
CA SER A 89 2.25 -7.60 1.44
C SER A 89 2.67 -6.46 2.38
N GLY A 90 2.93 -6.76 3.66
CA GLY A 90 3.41 -5.78 4.64
C GLY A 90 4.73 -5.14 4.21
N TYR A 91 5.70 -5.94 3.78
CA TYR A 91 6.98 -5.42 3.28
C TYR A 91 6.80 -4.51 2.05
N LEU A 92 5.97 -4.92 1.08
CA LEU A 92 5.67 -4.10 -0.09
C LEU A 92 4.97 -2.79 0.28
N ARG A 93 4.04 -2.81 1.24
CA ARG A 93 3.37 -1.60 1.74
C ARG A 93 4.37 -0.65 2.40
N GLU A 94 5.25 -1.15 3.25
CA GLU A 94 6.30 -0.34 3.88
C GLU A 94 7.30 0.22 2.85
N LEU A 95 7.69 -0.58 1.87
CA LEU A 95 8.54 -0.13 0.77
C LEU A 95 7.90 1.01 -0.01
N LEU A 96 6.67 0.81 -0.50
CA LEU A 96 5.96 1.80 -1.30
C LEU A 96 5.66 3.06 -0.51
N ALA A 97 5.22 2.93 0.75
CA ALA A 97 5.00 4.09 1.61
C ALA A 97 6.28 4.92 1.78
N ARG A 98 7.44 4.28 1.99
CA ARG A 98 8.74 4.97 2.06
C ARG A 98 9.09 5.71 0.77
N ARG A 99 8.84 5.11 -0.40
CA ARG A 99 9.11 5.77 -1.69
C ARG A 99 8.17 6.94 -1.93
N LEU A 100 6.88 6.77 -1.63
CA LEU A 100 5.86 7.81 -1.81
C LEU A 100 6.09 9.05 -0.95
N LYS A 101 6.77 8.93 0.20
CA LYS A 101 7.14 10.10 1.02
C LYS A 101 7.98 11.15 0.29
N HIS A 102 8.72 10.73 -0.73
CA HIS A 102 9.61 11.59 -1.52
C HIS A 102 9.06 11.87 -2.93
N ALA A 103 7.90 11.31 -3.26
CA ALA A 103 7.26 11.47 -4.56
C ALA A 103 6.36 12.72 -4.58
N ALA A 104 6.20 13.33 -5.74
CA ALA A 104 5.21 14.37 -5.96
C ALA A 104 3.83 13.74 -6.10
N LEU A 105 3.05 13.77 -5.02
CA LEU A 105 1.66 13.29 -5.01
C LEU A 105 0.70 14.40 -5.40
N THR A 106 -0.20 14.11 -6.35
CA THR A 106 -1.33 15.00 -6.67
C THR A 106 -2.27 15.15 -5.48
N GLU A 107 -2.99 16.27 -5.38
CA GLU A 107 -3.98 16.49 -4.32
C GLU A 107 -5.01 15.35 -4.25
N ALA A 108 -5.51 14.88 -5.39
CA ALA A 108 -6.43 13.75 -5.46
C ALA A 108 -5.84 12.44 -4.90
N GLN A 109 -4.54 12.19 -5.05
CA GLN A 109 -3.86 11.04 -4.43
C GLN A 109 -3.72 11.21 -2.92
N GLN A 110 -3.38 12.41 -2.46
CA GLN A 110 -3.26 12.73 -1.04
C GLN A 110 -4.60 12.56 -0.31
N VAL A 111 -5.68 13.07 -0.91
CA VAL A 111 -7.06 12.92 -0.39
C VAL A 111 -7.45 11.45 -0.28
N ARG A 112 -7.24 10.65 -1.34
CA ARG A 112 -7.56 9.20 -1.32
C ARG A 112 -6.76 8.45 -0.24
N LEU A 113 -5.46 8.74 -0.10
CA LEU A 113 -4.63 8.14 0.93
C LEU A 113 -5.09 8.57 2.33
N HIS A 114 -5.39 9.84 2.54
CA HIS A 114 -5.92 10.35 3.80
C HIS A 114 -7.22 9.63 4.19
N GLN A 115 -8.21 9.59 3.28
CA GLN A 115 -9.47 8.89 3.51
C GLN A 115 -9.26 7.42 3.86
N HIS A 116 -8.37 6.75 3.14
CA HIS A 116 -8.04 5.36 3.39
C HIS A 116 -7.44 5.15 4.79
N PHE A 117 -6.44 5.94 5.17
CA PHE A 117 -5.79 5.82 6.47
C PHE A 117 -6.73 6.22 7.63
N SER A 118 -7.58 7.23 7.45
CA SER A 118 -8.65 7.59 8.38
C SER A 118 -9.60 6.42 8.61
N ALA A 119 -10.09 5.79 7.54
CA ALA A 119 -10.97 4.64 7.65
C ALA A 119 -10.30 3.45 8.36
N LEU A 120 -9.02 3.20 8.09
CA LEU A 120 -8.26 2.15 8.79
C LEU A 120 -8.15 2.43 10.29
N LEU A 121 -7.79 3.66 10.67
CA LEU A 121 -7.70 4.06 12.06
C LEU A 121 -9.06 3.93 12.76
N LEU A 122 -10.12 4.48 12.18
CA LEU A 122 -11.49 4.44 12.71
C LEU A 122 -12.06 3.03 12.80
N SER A 123 -11.60 2.09 11.95
CA SER A 123 -12.00 0.69 12.05
C SER A 123 -11.38 -0.02 13.26
N GLY A 124 -10.34 0.55 13.88
CA GLY A 124 -9.56 -0.09 14.94
C GLY A 124 -8.59 -1.15 14.42
N ALA A 125 -8.28 -1.14 13.12
CA ALA A 125 -7.25 -2.01 12.57
C ALA A 125 -5.92 -1.76 13.31
N GLN A 126 -5.39 -2.80 13.95
CA GLN A 126 -4.10 -2.72 14.63
C GLN A 126 -2.99 -2.81 13.58
N GLN A 127 -2.25 -1.72 13.41
CA GLN A 127 -1.26 -1.65 12.35
C GLN A 127 0.15 -1.45 12.90
N ARG A 128 0.66 -2.48 13.58
CA ARG A 128 2.12 -2.59 13.80
C ARG A 128 2.89 -2.51 12.48
N GLU A 129 2.27 -2.97 11.39
CA GLU A 129 2.84 -3.04 10.03
C GLU A 129 2.77 -1.73 9.24
N LEU A 130 2.30 -0.62 9.82
CA LEU A 130 2.03 0.61 9.07
C LEU A 130 2.70 1.84 9.66
N LYS A 131 3.83 1.64 10.35
CA LYS A 131 4.71 2.73 10.79
C LYS A 131 5.10 3.65 9.62
N GLU A 132 5.47 3.08 8.48
CA GLU A 132 5.83 3.88 7.30
C GLU A 132 4.62 4.54 6.63
N CYS A 133 3.44 3.91 6.65
CA CYS A 133 2.21 4.56 6.19
C CYS A 133 1.77 5.70 7.14
N ALA A 134 1.94 5.57 8.45
CA ALA A 134 1.68 6.65 9.41
C ALA A 134 2.63 7.83 9.18
N LYS A 135 3.91 7.56 8.92
CA LYS A 135 4.88 8.60 8.53
C LYS A 135 4.51 9.28 7.21
N LEU A 136 4.05 8.50 6.22
CA LEU A 136 3.53 9.06 4.98
C LEU A 136 2.31 9.93 5.26
N TRP A 137 1.32 9.41 5.99
CA TRP A 137 0.08 10.09 6.30
C TRP A 137 0.29 11.44 6.98
N ARG A 138 1.20 11.52 7.95
CA ARG A 138 1.59 12.79 8.59
C ARG A 138 2.10 13.85 7.63
N LEU A 139 2.76 13.44 6.55
CA LEU A 139 3.27 14.39 5.54
C LEU A 139 2.17 14.86 4.59
N LEU A 140 1.12 14.05 4.40
CA LEU A 140 0.05 14.32 3.44
C LEU A 140 -1.16 15.01 4.07
N ALA A 141 -1.43 14.77 5.36
CA ALA A 141 -2.63 15.26 6.02
C ALA A 141 -2.53 16.77 6.29
N THR A 142 -3.57 17.52 5.93
CA THR A 142 -3.67 18.94 6.26
C THR A 142 -4.14 19.14 7.71
N ALA A 143 -3.91 20.33 8.26
CA ALA A 143 -4.38 20.67 9.61
C ALA A 143 -5.90 20.46 9.76
N ASP A 144 -6.70 20.91 8.79
CA ASP A 144 -8.16 20.76 8.81
C ASP A 144 -8.59 19.29 8.81
N GLN A 145 -7.93 18.46 8.00
CA GLN A 145 -8.16 17.01 7.96
C GLN A 145 -7.85 16.35 9.30
N ILE A 146 -6.74 16.74 9.92
CA ILE A 146 -6.32 16.21 11.22
C ILE A 146 -7.30 16.63 12.32
N LEU A 147 -7.74 17.89 12.32
CA LEU A 147 -8.72 18.41 13.28
C LEU A 147 -10.09 17.73 13.13
N SER A 148 -10.55 17.55 11.89
CA SER A 148 -11.78 16.79 11.61
C SER A 148 -11.69 15.37 12.14
N LEU A 149 -10.58 14.67 11.87
CA LEU A 149 -10.37 13.31 12.35
C LEU A 149 -10.27 13.24 13.87
N ALA A 150 -9.67 14.23 14.53
CA ALA A 150 -9.61 14.30 15.99
C ALA A 150 -11.00 14.39 16.61
N ALA A 151 -11.90 15.19 16.02
CA ALA A 151 -13.29 15.28 16.45
C ALA A 151 -14.01 13.93 16.30
N ASP A 152 -13.82 13.24 15.17
CA ASP A 152 -14.40 11.89 14.94
C ASP A 152 -13.89 10.87 15.97
N VAL A 153 -12.58 10.87 16.26
CA VAL A 153 -11.97 9.98 17.25
C VAL A 153 -12.52 10.26 18.65
N CYS A 154 -12.64 11.53 19.06
CA CYS A 154 -13.16 11.90 20.38
C CYS A 154 -14.64 11.54 20.55
N ASN A 155 -15.45 11.72 19.50
CA ASN A 155 -16.90 11.55 19.58
C ASN A 155 -17.35 10.09 19.36
N ALA A 156 -16.72 9.38 18.42
CA ALA A 156 -17.21 8.09 17.96
C ALA A 156 -16.39 6.89 18.44
N ARG A 157 -15.09 7.07 18.72
CA ARG A 157 -14.15 5.97 19.01
C ARG A 157 -13.06 6.38 20.02
N PRO A 158 -13.41 6.74 21.27
CA PRO A 158 -12.42 7.21 22.25
C PRO A 158 -11.32 6.19 22.56
N GLU A 159 -11.57 4.89 22.34
CA GLU A 159 -10.61 3.81 22.58
C GLU A 159 -9.40 3.83 21.62
N ILE A 160 -9.51 4.44 20.43
CA ILE A 160 -8.39 4.59 19.49
C ILE A 160 -7.64 5.92 19.66
N ARG A 161 -8.01 6.75 20.66
CA ARG A 161 -7.36 8.03 20.93
C ARG A 161 -5.85 7.90 21.11
N GLN A 162 -5.39 6.88 21.84
CA GLN A 162 -3.96 6.64 22.02
C GLN A 162 -3.24 6.34 20.68
N GLN A 163 -3.89 5.62 19.78
CA GLN A 163 -3.35 5.33 18.44
C GLN A 163 -3.30 6.61 17.59
N PHE A 164 -4.35 7.42 17.63
CA PHE A 164 -4.38 8.73 16.96
C PHE A 164 -3.23 9.63 17.43
N THR A 165 -3.05 9.81 18.74
CA THR A 165 -1.97 10.64 19.31
C THR A 165 -0.57 10.11 18.96
N ARG A 166 -0.40 8.80 18.78
CA ARG A 166 0.89 8.25 18.32
C ARG A 166 1.20 8.62 16.87
N ILE A 167 0.18 8.79 16.03
CA ILE A 167 0.33 9.19 14.63
C ILE A 167 0.52 10.70 14.55
N PHE A 168 -0.32 11.47 15.24
CA PHE A 168 -0.34 12.94 15.25
C PHE A 168 -0.09 13.49 16.67
N PRO A 169 1.16 13.42 17.18
CA PRO A 169 1.48 13.88 18.52
C PRO A 169 1.32 15.40 18.70
N GLU A 170 1.37 16.17 17.62
CA GLU A 170 1.26 17.63 17.62
C GLU A 170 -0.16 18.19 17.90
N VAL A 171 -1.18 17.34 17.96
CA VAL A 171 -2.61 17.74 18.06
C VAL A 171 -3.14 17.66 19.50
N VAL A 172 -2.36 17.08 20.42
CA VAL A 172 -2.74 16.87 21.83
C VAL A 172 -1.87 17.74 22.72
#